data_AF-A0AAU4EAC2-F1
#
_entry.id   AF-A0AAU4EAC2-F1
#
_cell.length_a   1.000
_cell.length_b   1.000
_cell.length_c   1.000
_cell.angle_alpha   90.00
_cell.angle_beta   90.00
_cell.angle_gamma   90.00
#
_symmetry.space_group_name_H-M   'P 1'
#
loop_
_entity.id
_entity.type
_entity.pdbx_description
1 polymer ?
#
loop_
_entity_poly.entity_id
_entity_poly.type
_entity_poly.pdbx_seq_one_letter_code
_entity_poly.pdbx_strand_id
1 'polypeptide(L)'
;MGLVGPALRGGVRLSCWPGEGPAPVNDVRGRDLVEFGEGYSSGCDLDSLRQQVNRLSGAEWAGWPHAYGKARDTPGHLVALLDGEEEAQVAATYHFRSAIVHQSTLWLSSPDAFGWLIRVLRARRVPDAVLAQCLGALDEAADLLADIVPGASVPPLSPAARQWLDRFADAPDIDEDEEGADYELVWEEFLDSDEQEELYQWVLIRTAALRPAVAELVEELAERAPVEVDEVRKAWFTTSCRSRPVPVGAPFAPITSVRLGGGVDRGGQARHRGRSGTTALPRKWIRRVDVPMAASCRPYP
;
A
#
# COMPACT_ATOMS: atom_id res chain seq x y z
N MET A 1 -0.98 -13.65 -58.38
CA MET A 1 -2.01 -14.68 -58.10
C MET A 1 -1.37 -15.66 -57.12
N GLY A 2 -1.45 -15.42 -55.81
CA GLY A 2 -2.50 -15.92 -54.89
C GLY A 2 -1.95 -17.18 -54.18
N LEU A 3 -2.19 -17.51 -52.92
CA LEU A 3 -2.98 -16.95 -51.82
C LEU A 3 -2.78 -17.92 -50.61
N VAL A 4 -2.76 -17.39 -49.38
CA VAL A 4 -3.04 -18.04 -48.06
C VAL A 4 -2.07 -19.07 -47.46
N GLY A 5 -1.65 -18.82 -46.21
CA GLY A 5 -1.01 -19.79 -45.29
C GLY A 5 -2.00 -20.51 -44.35
N PRO A 6 -1.53 -21.10 -43.24
CA PRO A 6 -2.38 -21.31 -42.08
C PRO A 6 -1.81 -20.70 -40.79
N ALA A 7 -2.73 -20.11 -40.04
CA ALA A 7 -2.56 -19.62 -38.68
C ALA A 7 -2.59 -20.77 -37.68
N LEU A 8 -1.67 -20.76 -36.71
CA LEU A 8 -1.79 -21.53 -35.47
C LEU A 8 -2.06 -20.54 -34.33
N ARG A 9 -3.34 -20.39 -33.96
CA ARG A 9 -3.75 -19.82 -32.68
C ARG A 9 -3.83 -20.98 -31.68
N GLY A 10 -2.77 -21.18 -30.91
CA GLY A 10 -2.80 -22.02 -29.72
C GLY A 10 -3.42 -21.22 -28.58
N GLY A 11 -4.67 -21.53 -28.22
CA GLY A 11 -5.29 -21.00 -27.00
C GLY A 11 -4.65 -21.68 -25.79
N VAL A 12 -3.89 -20.92 -25.01
CA VAL A 12 -3.47 -21.32 -23.67
C VAL A 12 -4.70 -21.25 -22.78
N ARG A 13 -5.14 -22.40 -22.24
CA ARG A 13 -6.07 -22.45 -21.11
C ARG A 13 -5.27 -22.20 -19.85
N LEU A 14 -5.56 -21.13 -19.13
CA LEU A 14 -5.10 -20.98 -17.75
C LEU A 14 -6.02 -21.83 -16.88
N SER A 15 -5.42 -22.67 -16.06
CA SER A 15 -6.11 -23.57 -15.14
C SER A 15 -6.43 -22.86 -13.83
N CYS A 16 -7.62 -23.15 -13.31
CA CYS A 16 -8.19 -22.67 -12.07
C CYS A 16 -7.22 -22.84 -10.87
N TRP A 17 -7.15 -21.81 -10.03
CA TRP A 17 -6.58 -21.90 -8.67
C TRP A 17 -7.41 -22.90 -7.82
N PRO A 18 -6.80 -23.79 -7.02
CA PRO A 18 -7.57 -24.72 -6.21
C PRO A 18 -8.08 -24.05 -4.94
N GLY A 19 -9.39 -23.81 -4.87
CA GLY A 19 -10.11 -23.46 -3.65
C GLY A 19 -10.51 -24.71 -2.84
N GLU A 20 -10.36 -24.61 -1.53
CA GLU A 20 -10.77 -25.59 -0.53
C GLU A 20 -12.30 -25.81 -0.53
N GLY A 21 -12.71 -27.03 -0.14
CA GLY A 21 -14.11 -27.48 -0.16
C GLY A 21 -15.05 -26.78 0.85
N PRO A 22 -16.36 -27.01 0.73
CA PRO A 22 -17.37 -26.19 1.40
C PRO A 22 -17.54 -26.54 2.89
N ALA A 23 -17.42 -25.53 3.75
CA ALA A 23 -17.98 -25.53 5.11
C ALA A 23 -19.32 -24.78 5.11
N PRO A 24 -20.28 -25.13 6.00
CA PRO A 24 -21.65 -24.66 5.90
C PRO A 24 -21.82 -23.19 6.31
N VAL A 25 -22.75 -22.57 5.60
CA VAL A 25 -23.11 -21.15 5.58
C VAL A 25 -23.81 -20.74 6.88
N ASN A 26 -23.21 -19.81 7.63
CA ASN A 26 -23.86 -18.72 8.37
C ASN A 26 -22.80 -17.94 9.17
N ASP A 27 -21.98 -17.12 8.49
CA ASP A 27 -21.32 -15.98 9.12
C ASP A 27 -21.11 -14.89 8.07
N VAL A 28 -21.56 -13.67 8.37
CA VAL A 28 -21.45 -12.47 7.49
C VAL A 28 -20.14 -11.73 7.81
N ARG A 29 -19.16 -12.42 8.38
CA ARG A 29 -17.82 -11.91 8.66
C ARG A 29 -16.78 -12.67 7.87
N GLY A 30 -16.16 -11.99 6.91
CA GLY A 30 -14.82 -12.29 6.41
C GLY A 30 -14.72 -13.45 5.42
N ARG A 31 -14.66 -13.12 4.12
CA ARG A 31 -13.77 -13.70 3.09
C ARG A 31 -14.16 -13.18 1.70
N ASP A 32 -14.11 -11.86 1.51
CA ASP A 32 -14.07 -11.28 0.15
C ASP A 32 -12.61 -11.04 -0.24
N LEU A 33 -11.81 -12.11 -0.28
CA LEU A 33 -10.60 -12.09 -1.10
C LEU A 33 -11.08 -12.21 -2.54
N VAL A 34 -10.95 -11.12 -3.29
CA VAL A 34 -11.41 -11.00 -4.67
C VAL A 34 -10.80 -12.12 -5.51
N GLU A 35 -11.61 -13.14 -5.84
CA GLU A 35 -11.23 -14.14 -6.82
C GLU A 35 -11.07 -13.43 -8.18
N PHE A 36 -9.88 -13.48 -8.75
CA PHE A 36 -9.59 -13.00 -10.10
C PHE A 36 -10.16 -14.01 -11.11
N GLY A 37 -11.49 -14.02 -11.26
CA GLY A 37 -12.19 -14.86 -12.22
C GLY A 37 -11.95 -14.40 -13.66
N GLU A 38 -11.52 -15.33 -14.51
CA GLU A 38 -11.34 -15.13 -15.96
C GLU A 38 -12.66 -14.73 -16.63
N GLY A 39 -12.66 -13.54 -17.25
CA GLY A 39 -13.76 -13.09 -18.10
C GLY A 39 -14.35 -11.72 -17.74
N TYR A 40 -13.52 -10.69 -17.61
CA TYR A 40 -14.02 -9.31 -17.67
C TYR A 40 -14.49 -9.02 -19.10
N SER A 41 -15.77 -9.30 -19.37
CA SER A 41 -16.45 -8.66 -20.49
C SER A 41 -16.34 -7.14 -20.29
N SER A 42 -15.91 -6.44 -21.33
CA SER A 42 -15.52 -5.02 -21.41
C SER A 42 -16.66 -4.02 -21.10
N GLY A 43 -17.32 -4.20 -19.97
CA GLY A 43 -18.53 -3.48 -19.57
C GLY A 43 -18.85 -3.66 -18.10
N CYS A 44 -17.84 -3.73 -17.22
CA CYS A 44 -18.09 -3.36 -15.84
C CYS A 44 -18.47 -1.89 -15.87
N ASP A 45 -19.76 -1.61 -15.74
CA ASP A 45 -20.29 -0.27 -15.65
C ASP A 45 -19.52 0.52 -14.58
N LEU A 46 -19.05 1.72 -14.93
CA LEU A 46 -18.27 2.56 -14.02
C LEU A 46 -19.04 2.81 -12.71
N ASP A 47 -20.38 2.87 -12.79
CA ASP A 47 -21.23 3.00 -11.62
C ASP A 47 -21.21 1.75 -10.73
N SER A 48 -21.10 0.54 -11.31
CA SER A 48 -20.90 -0.70 -10.55
C SER A 48 -19.55 -0.70 -9.83
N LEU A 49 -18.48 -0.28 -10.53
CA LEU A 49 -17.16 -0.17 -9.90
C LEU A 49 -17.16 0.86 -8.77
N ARG A 50 -17.78 2.03 -8.98
CA ARG A 50 -17.93 3.05 -7.93
C ARG A 50 -18.67 2.50 -6.72
N GLN A 51 -19.77 1.79 -6.92
CA GLN A 51 -20.52 1.15 -5.83
C GLN A 51 -19.66 0.12 -5.08
N GLN A 52 -18.83 -0.64 -5.78
CA GLN A 52 -17.90 -1.57 -5.15
C GLN A 52 -16.85 -0.83 -4.31
N VAL A 53 -16.22 0.21 -4.86
CA VAL A 53 -15.21 1.01 -4.14
C VAL A 53 -15.80 1.68 -2.89
N ASN A 54 -17.01 2.24 -2.99
CA ASN A 54 -17.70 2.85 -1.85
C ASN A 54 -17.99 1.87 -0.70
N ARG A 55 -18.09 0.56 -0.98
CA ARG A 55 -18.29 -0.46 0.06
C ARG A 55 -16.99 -0.85 0.76
N LEU A 56 -15.83 -0.45 0.22
CA LEU A 56 -14.52 -0.80 0.78
C LEU A 56 -14.23 -0.16 2.13
N SER A 57 -14.95 0.90 2.52
CA SER A 57 -14.85 1.44 3.87
C SER A 57 -15.24 0.42 4.96
N GLY A 58 -15.99 -0.63 4.62
CA GLY A 58 -16.29 -1.76 5.51
C GLY A 58 -15.44 -3.01 5.25
N ALA A 59 -14.49 -2.95 4.29
CA ALA A 59 -13.60 -4.08 4.03
C ALA A 59 -12.60 -4.22 5.19
N GLU A 60 -12.28 -5.47 5.53
CA GLU A 60 -11.39 -5.76 6.66
C GLU A 60 -10.03 -5.03 6.54
N TRP A 61 -9.46 -5.01 5.33
CA TRP A 61 -8.17 -4.37 5.08
C TRP A 61 -8.17 -2.85 5.25
N ALA A 62 -9.35 -2.20 5.23
CA ALA A 62 -9.44 -0.78 5.55
C ALA A 62 -9.16 -0.50 7.03
N GLY A 63 -9.32 -1.50 7.90
CA GLY A 63 -8.90 -1.44 9.30
C GLY A 63 -7.42 -1.77 9.52
N TRP A 64 -6.74 -2.33 8.53
CA TRP A 64 -5.32 -2.66 8.62
C TRP A 64 -4.44 -1.42 8.48
N PRO A 65 -3.19 -1.50 8.96
CA PRO A 65 -2.34 -0.34 8.96
C PRO A 65 -1.78 0.08 7.60
N HIS A 66 -1.52 1.38 7.52
CA HIS A 66 -0.64 2.05 6.57
C HIS A 66 0.23 3.08 7.33
N ALA A 67 1.06 3.87 6.64
CA ALA A 67 2.07 4.72 7.30
C ALA A 67 1.55 5.72 8.34
N TYR A 68 0.31 6.19 8.19
CA TYR A 68 -0.26 7.27 9.02
C TYR A 68 -1.45 6.84 9.88
N GLY A 69 -1.73 5.54 10.02
CA GLY A 69 -3.01 5.14 10.57
C GLY A 69 -3.51 3.80 10.06
N LYS A 70 -4.81 3.60 10.24
CA LYS A 70 -5.58 2.59 9.51
C LYS A 70 -5.88 3.10 8.11
N ALA A 71 -5.98 2.20 7.15
CA ALA A 71 -6.28 2.52 5.74
C ALA A 71 -7.77 2.85 5.47
N ARG A 72 -8.50 3.46 6.43
CA ARG A 72 -9.94 3.75 6.32
C ARG A 72 -10.25 4.85 5.29
N ASP A 73 -9.28 5.71 5.03
CA ASP A 73 -9.29 6.79 4.05
C ASP A 73 -9.02 6.32 2.61
N THR A 74 -8.35 5.19 2.46
CA THR A 74 -7.86 4.67 1.18
C THR A 74 -8.99 4.41 0.18
N PRO A 75 -10.16 3.86 0.58
CA PRO A 75 -11.35 3.83 -0.28
C PRO A 75 -11.75 5.19 -0.84
N GLY A 76 -11.68 6.27 -0.05
CA GLY A 76 -11.97 7.63 -0.51
C GLY A 76 -11.02 8.11 -1.60
N HIS A 77 -9.72 7.79 -1.47
CA HIS A 77 -8.73 8.08 -2.51
C HIS A 77 -8.96 7.26 -3.80
N LEU A 78 -9.42 6.01 -3.69
CA LEU A 78 -9.82 5.22 -4.85
C LEU A 78 -11.05 5.81 -5.57
N VAL A 79 -12.04 6.33 -4.84
CA VAL A 79 -13.17 7.08 -5.41
C VAL A 79 -12.69 8.35 -6.11
N ALA A 80 -11.77 9.09 -5.49
CA ALA A 80 -11.20 10.30 -6.10
C ALA A 80 -10.52 10.01 -7.45
N LEU A 81 -9.87 8.85 -7.61
CA LEU A 81 -9.32 8.44 -8.92
C LEU A 81 -10.38 8.12 -9.98
N LEU A 82 -11.58 7.69 -9.59
CA LEU A 82 -12.66 7.37 -10.51
C LEU A 82 -13.40 8.63 -11.01
N ASP A 83 -13.70 9.55 -10.09
CA ASP A 83 -14.61 10.68 -10.34
C ASP A 83 -14.23 12.00 -9.67
N GLY A 84 -13.08 12.08 -9.01
CA GLY A 84 -12.57 13.34 -8.47
C GLY A 84 -12.08 14.28 -9.56
N GLU A 85 -12.06 15.57 -9.23
CA GLU A 85 -11.35 16.59 -10.00
C GLU A 85 -9.83 16.33 -9.98
N GLU A 86 -9.08 16.94 -10.89
CA GLU A 86 -7.63 16.70 -11.04
C GLU A 86 -6.85 16.84 -9.72
N GLU A 87 -7.18 17.84 -8.90
CA GLU A 87 -6.54 18.03 -7.59
C GLU A 87 -6.78 16.85 -6.64
N ALA A 88 -8.01 16.32 -6.60
CA ALA A 88 -8.36 15.16 -5.77
C ALA A 88 -7.68 13.88 -6.29
N GLN A 89 -7.54 13.74 -7.61
CA GLN A 89 -6.81 12.63 -8.23
C GLN A 89 -5.32 12.68 -7.90
N VAL A 90 -4.69 13.86 -7.93
CA VAL A 90 -3.29 14.05 -7.52
C VAL A 90 -3.11 13.81 -6.02
N ALA A 91 -4.06 14.21 -5.17
CA ALA A 91 -4.02 13.86 -3.75
C ALA A 91 -4.09 12.33 -3.54
N ALA A 92 -4.91 11.64 -4.33
CA ALA A 92 -4.99 10.17 -4.30
C ALA A 92 -3.70 9.49 -4.77
N THR A 93 -3.02 9.99 -5.80
CA THR A 93 -1.71 9.43 -6.21
C THR A 93 -0.66 9.63 -5.12
N TYR A 94 -0.67 10.79 -4.45
CA TYR A 94 0.21 11.06 -3.32
C TYR A 94 -0.04 10.10 -2.15
N HIS A 95 -1.31 9.80 -1.84
CA HIS A 95 -1.68 8.83 -0.80
C HIS A 95 -1.04 7.46 -1.04
N PHE A 96 -1.07 6.95 -2.27
CA PHE A 96 -0.46 5.66 -2.59
C PHE A 96 1.07 5.62 -2.37
N ARG A 97 1.76 6.75 -2.58
CA ARG A 97 3.23 6.86 -2.43
C ARG A 97 3.69 7.31 -1.05
N SER A 98 2.77 7.74 -0.19
CA SER A 98 3.11 8.27 1.14
C SER A 98 2.53 7.43 2.26
N ALA A 99 1.34 6.84 2.07
CA ALA A 99 0.66 6.04 3.06
C ALA A 99 0.73 4.54 2.75
N ILE A 100 0.38 4.16 1.52
CA ILE A 100 0.30 2.74 1.11
C ILE A 100 1.69 2.14 0.87
N VAL A 101 2.59 2.89 0.26
CA VAL A 101 4.03 2.61 0.26
C VAL A 101 4.68 3.81 0.92
N HIS A 102 5.53 3.59 1.92
CA HIS A 102 6.20 4.69 2.59
C HIS A 102 7.65 4.32 2.86
N GLN A 103 8.58 5.16 2.42
CA GLN A 103 10.02 5.00 2.70
C GLN A 103 10.52 3.57 2.46
N SER A 104 10.18 3.00 1.29
CA SER A 104 10.55 1.62 0.95
C SER A 104 9.94 0.56 1.87
N THR A 105 8.74 0.79 2.39
CA THR A 105 7.97 -0.21 3.16
C THR A 105 6.60 -0.40 2.51
N LEU A 106 6.25 -1.65 2.21
CA LEU A 106 4.87 -2.05 1.92
C LEU A 106 4.15 -2.30 3.24
N TRP A 107 3.02 -1.63 3.41
CA TRP A 107 2.17 -1.75 4.59
C TRP A 107 1.16 -2.89 4.45
N LEU A 108 0.50 -3.26 5.55
CA LEU A 108 -0.40 -4.42 5.56
C LEU A 108 -1.61 -4.23 4.66
N SER A 109 -2.06 -2.99 4.46
CA SER A 109 -3.12 -2.65 3.50
C SER A 109 -2.68 -2.63 2.03
N SER A 110 -1.38 -2.63 1.73
CA SER A 110 -0.87 -2.40 0.36
C SER A 110 -1.34 -3.41 -0.69
N PRO A 111 -1.37 -4.73 -0.42
CA PRO A 111 -1.80 -5.68 -1.44
C PRO A 111 -3.23 -5.40 -1.93
N ASP A 112 -4.15 -5.13 -1.01
CA ASP A 112 -5.55 -4.88 -1.32
C ASP A 112 -5.73 -3.50 -1.97
N ALA A 113 -5.07 -2.47 -1.44
CA ALA A 113 -5.09 -1.12 -2.01
C ALA A 113 -4.58 -1.11 -3.47
N PHE A 114 -3.44 -1.76 -3.75
CA PHE A 114 -2.91 -1.85 -5.12
C PHE A 114 -3.78 -2.70 -6.04
N GLY A 115 -4.35 -3.79 -5.52
CA GLY A 115 -5.32 -4.60 -6.28
C GLY A 115 -6.50 -3.75 -6.78
N TRP A 116 -7.03 -2.86 -5.91
CA TRP A 116 -8.08 -1.92 -6.29
C TRP A 116 -7.59 -0.79 -7.21
N LEU A 117 -6.39 -0.25 -6.99
CA LEU A 117 -5.79 0.74 -7.89
C LEU A 117 -5.70 0.21 -9.32
N ILE A 118 -5.23 -1.03 -9.50
CA ILE A 118 -5.14 -1.68 -10.81
C ILE A 118 -6.52 -1.74 -11.47
N ARG A 119 -7.57 -2.16 -10.74
CA ARG A 119 -8.95 -2.22 -11.27
C ARG A 119 -9.48 -0.84 -11.67
N VAL A 120 -9.20 0.19 -10.88
CA VAL A 120 -9.58 1.58 -11.18
C VAL A 120 -8.89 2.07 -12.46
N LEU A 121 -7.59 1.86 -12.61
CA LEU A 121 -6.82 2.31 -13.78
C LEU A 121 -7.25 1.63 -15.08
N ARG A 122 -7.66 0.35 -15.02
CA ARG A 122 -8.21 -0.38 -16.18
C ARG A 122 -9.59 0.12 -16.58
N ALA A 123 -10.43 0.45 -15.60
CA ALA A 123 -11.82 0.87 -15.85
C ALA A 123 -11.95 2.34 -16.25
N ARG A 124 -11.04 3.21 -15.78
CA ARG A 124 -11.13 4.66 -15.96
C ARG A 124 -9.84 5.24 -16.54
N ARG A 125 -9.98 5.93 -17.66
CA ARG A 125 -8.93 6.81 -18.19
C ARG A 125 -8.80 8.08 -17.34
N VAL A 126 -7.85 8.08 -16.40
CA VAL A 126 -7.40 9.27 -15.65
C VAL A 126 -6.56 10.21 -16.54
N PRO A 127 -6.21 11.45 -16.14
CA PRO A 127 -5.21 12.28 -16.82
C PRO A 127 -3.81 11.63 -16.87
N ASP A 128 -2.97 11.99 -17.84
CA ASP A 128 -1.66 11.33 -18.03
C ASP A 128 -0.68 11.60 -16.87
N ALA A 129 -0.70 12.80 -16.30
CA ALA A 129 0.11 13.13 -15.12
C ALA A 129 -0.31 12.31 -13.87
N VAL A 130 -1.60 12.04 -13.71
CA VAL A 130 -2.13 11.17 -12.65
C VAL A 130 -1.74 9.73 -12.91
N LEU A 131 -1.88 9.26 -14.16
CA LEU A 131 -1.49 7.90 -14.54
C LEU A 131 -0.01 7.64 -14.24
N ALA A 132 0.88 8.54 -14.64
CA ALA A 132 2.31 8.41 -14.42
C ALA A 132 2.65 8.27 -12.93
N GLN A 133 1.96 9.02 -12.06
CA GLN A 133 2.15 8.92 -10.60
C GLN A 133 1.61 7.60 -10.02
N CYS A 134 0.47 7.10 -10.49
CA CYS A 134 -0.03 5.78 -10.09
C CYS A 134 0.95 4.66 -10.51
N LEU A 135 1.48 4.71 -11.73
CA LEU A 135 2.47 3.75 -12.21
C LEU A 135 3.77 3.86 -11.41
N GLY A 136 4.18 5.07 -11.03
CA GLY A 136 5.32 5.29 -10.13
C GLY A 136 5.15 4.65 -8.75
N ALA A 137 3.92 4.63 -8.20
CA ALA A 137 3.66 3.93 -6.94
C ALA A 137 3.80 2.40 -7.08
N LEU A 138 3.37 1.83 -8.22
CA LEU A 138 3.56 0.41 -8.53
C LEU A 138 5.04 0.08 -8.76
N ASP A 139 5.79 0.95 -9.43
CA ASP A 139 7.25 0.80 -9.61
C ASP A 139 7.97 0.76 -8.25
N GLU A 140 7.64 1.70 -7.35
CA GLU A 140 8.21 1.75 -5.99
C GLU A 140 7.88 0.49 -5.18
N ALA A 141 6.67 -0.05 -5.31
CA ALA A 141 6.31 -1.32 -4.69
C ALA A 141 7.16 -2.49 -5.21
N ALA A 142 7.46 -2.55 -6.52
CA ALA A 142 8.21 -3.64 -7.11
C ALA A 142 9.68 -3.71 -6.68
N ASP A 143 10.30 -2.59 -6.33
CA ASP A 143 11.66 -2.57 -5.78
C ASP A 143 11.78 -3.43 -4.50
N LEU A 144 10.66 -3.62 -3.77
CA LEU A 144 10.58 -4.44 -2.55
C LEU A 144 10.27 -5.92 -2.82
N LEU A 145 9.91 -6.27 -4.05
CA LEU A 145 9.50 -7.63 -4.44
C LEU A 145 10.61 -8.41 -5.15
N ALA A 146 11.81 -7.83 -5.26
CA ALA A 146 12.93 -8.39 -6.03
C ALA A 146 13.30 -9.82 -5.62
N ASP A 147 13.23 -10.13 -4.33
CA ASP A 147 13.57 -11.43 -3.77
C ASP A 147 12.37 -12.40 -3.67
N ILE A 148 11.16 -11.94 -4.02
CA ILE A 148 9.94 -12.75 -3.95
C ILE A 148 9.75 -13.56 -5.23
N VAL A 149 9.84 -14.88 -5.10
CA VAL A 149 9.66 -15.83 -6.20
C VAL A 149 8.31 -15.62 -6.90
N PRO A 150 8.28 -15.42 -8.23
CA PRO A 150 7.03 -15.38 -8.99
C PRO A 150 6.18 -16.64 -8.79
N GLY A 151 4.89 -16.46 -8.51
CA GLY A 151 3.96 -17.56 -8.25
C GLY A 151 4.09 -18.20 -6.86
N ALA A 152 4.82 -17.58 -5.93
CA ALA A 152 4.81 -17.97 -4.52
C ALA A 152 3.35 -18.01 -4.01
N SER A 153 3.00 -19.11 -3.34
CA SER A 153 1.70 -19.23 -2.69
C SER A 153 1.67 -18.33 -1.46
N VAL A 154 0.57 -17.60 -1.28
CA VAL A 154 0.33 -16.77 -0.09
C VAL A 154 0.16 -17.71 1.10
N PRO A 155 1.07 -17.70 2.09
CA PRO A 155 0.90 -18.53 3.27
C PRO A 155 -0.32 -18.05 4.08
N PRO A 156 -1.07 -18.95 4.74
CA PRO A 156 -2.03 -18.51 5.74
C PRO A 156 -1.29 -17.84 6.91
N LEU A 157 -1.90 -16.80 7.49
CA LEU A 157 -1.39 -16.19 8.71
C LEU A 157 -1.59 -17.13 9.90
N SER A 158 -0.65 -17.08 10.84
CA SER A 158 -0.76 -17.71 12.15
C SER A 158 -1.91 -17.07 12.93
N PRO A 159 -2.51 -17.80 13.89
CA PRO A 159 -3.54 -17.23 14.76
C PRO A 159 -3.09 -15.97 15.50
N ALA A 160 -1.80 -15.88 15.86
CA ALA A 160 -1.25 -14.73 16.59
C ALA A 160 -1.12 -13.50 15.67
N ALA A 161 -0.55 -13.66 14.47
CA ALA A 161 -0.49 -12.60 13.47
C ALA A 161 -1.89 -12.09 13.10
N ARG A 162 -2.85 -13.02 12.97
CA ARG A 162 -4.24 -12.68 12.70
C ARG A 162 -4.88 -11.92 13.86
N GLN A 163 -4.70 -12.40 15.09
CA GLN A 163 -5.20 -11.72 16.29
C GLN A 163 -4.61 -10.31 16.42
N TRP A 164 -3.34 -10.12 16.04
CA TRP A 164 -2.72 -8.81 16.03
C TRP A 164 -3.42 -7.86 15.04
N LEU A 165 -3.70 -8.30 13.81
CA LEU A 165 -4.45 -7.52 12.82
C LEU A 165 -5.85 -7.14 13.33
N ASP A 166 -6.56 -8.10 13.93
CA ASP A 166 -7.90 -7.86 14.47
C ASP A 166 -7.84 -6.84 15.63
N ARG A 167 -6.88 -6.96 16.56
CA ARG A 167 -6.64 -5.98 17.63
C ARG A 167 -6.33 -4.58 17.08
N PHE A 168 -5.50 -4.50 16.04
CA PHE A 168 -5.14 -3.24 15.41
C PHE A 168 -6.37 -2.57 14.78
N ALA A 169 -7.19 -3.33 14.06
CA ALA A 169 -8.40 -2.84 13.42
C ALA A 169 -9.44 -2.33 14.44
N ASP A 170 -9.54 -3.01 15.59
CA ASP A 170 -10.47 -2.69 16.69
C ASP A 170 -9.97 -1.60 17.63
N ALA A 171 -8.69 -1.23 17.60
CA ALA A 171 -8.15 -0.12 18.38
C ALA A 171 -8.96 1.16 18.10
N PRO A 172 -9.13 2.10 19.05
CA PRO A 172 -9.75 3.39 18.75
C PRO A 172 -8.92 4.14 17.70
N ASP A 173 -9.58 4.99 16.90
CA ASP A 173 -8.83 5.99 16.12
C ASP A 173 -8.27 7.02 17.10
N ILE A 174 -7.04 7.48 16.86
CA ILE A 174 -6.49 8.60 17.62
C ILE A 174 -7.04 9.87 17.02
N ASP A 175 -7.81 10.61 17.81
CA ASP A 175 -8.05 12.01 17.52
C ASP A 175 -6.72 12.74 17.56
N GLU A 176 -6.33 13.42 16.47
CA GLU A 176 -5.05 14.13 16.34
C GLU A 176 -4.79 15.13 17.49
N ASP A 177 -5.85 15.54 18.20
CA ASP A 177 -5.85 16.51 19.30
C ASP A 177 -5.70 15.87 20.70
N GLU A 178 -5.87 14.56 20.86
CA GLU A 178 -5.72 13.85 22.13
C GLU A 178 -4.33 13.20 22.15
N GLU A 179 -3.44 13.64 23.06
CA GLU A 179 -2.03 13.22 23.12
C GLU A 179 -1.93 11.68 23.09
N GLY A 180 -1.61 11.17 21.90
CA GLY A 180 -2.02 9.86 21.40
C GLY A 180 -1.18 8.69 21.89
N ALA A 181 -1.41 8.25 23.12
CA ALA A 181 -0.64 7.14 23.70
C ALA A 181 -1.01 5.76 23.12
N ASP A 182 -2.25 5.49 22.73
CA ASP A 182 -2.69 4.10 22.56
C ASP A 182 -2.27 3.43 21.23
N TYR A 183 -2.25 4.16 20.12
CA TYR A 183 -1.82 3.65 18.79
C TYR A 183 -0.32 3.42 18.73
N GLU A 184 0.46 4.38 19.25
CA GLU A 184 1.92 4.26 19.29
C GLU A 184 2.32 3.04 20.12
N LEU A 185 1.59 2.73 21.20
CA LEU A 185 1.80 1.51 22.00
C LEU A 185 1.48 0.21 21.24
N VAL A 186 0.37 0.14 20.50
CA VAL A 186 0.05 -1.07 19.69
C VAL A 186 1.09 -1.26 18.59
N TRP A 187 1.62 -0.18 18.04
CA TRP A 187 2.70 -0.22 17.07
C TRP A 187 4.04 -0.62 17.64
N GLU A 188 4.44 -0.06 18.78
CA GLU A 188 5.66 -0.46 19.46
C GLU A 188 5.60 -1.94 19.84
N GLU A 189 4.44 -2.41 20.33
CA GLU A 189 4.20 -3.84 20.60
C GLU A 189 4.39 -4.67 19.32
N PHE A 190 3.88 -4.22 18.18
CA PHE A 190 4.05 -4.90 16.90
C PHE A 190 5.49 -4.98 16.43
N LEU A 191 6.22 -3.87 16.49
CA LEU A 191 7.60 -3.80 16.01
C LEU A 191 8.53 -4.72 16.82
N ASP A 192 8.17 -5.01 18.06
CA ASP A 192 8.89 -5.93 18.95
C ASP A 192 8.34 -7.37 18.91
N SER A 193 7.32 -7.65 18.08
CA SER A 193 6.62 -8.94 18.01
C SER A 193 7.24 -9.91 17.00
N ASP A 194 7.15 -11.22 17.27
CA ASP A 194 7.59 -12.27 16.33
C ASP A 194 6.67 -12.30 15.08
N GLU A 195 5.42 -11.86 15.24
CA GLU A 195 4.41 -11.77 14.18
C GLU A 195 4.76 -10.72 13.12
N GLN A 196 5.64 -9.77 13.44
CA GLN A 196 6.04 -8.70 12.53
C GLN A 196 6.65 -9.22 11.23
N GLU A 197 7.63 -10.11 11.35
CA GLU A 197 8.33 -10.70 10.20
C GLU A 197 7.34 -11.54 9.37
N GLU A 198 6.48 -12.32 10.03
CA GLU A 198 5.45 -13.11 9.36
C GLU A 198 4.51 -12.21 8.52
N LEU A 199 3.97 -11.16 9.14
CA LEU A 199 3.05 -10.23 8.50
C LEU A 199 3.73 -9.46 7.35
N TYR A 200 4.99 -9.08 7.52
CA TYR A 200 5.76 -8.42 6.47
C TYR A 200 5.99 -9.34 5.27
N GLN A 201 6.46 -10.57 5.48
CA GLN A 201 6.62 -11.56 4.42
C GLN A 201 5.29 -11.86 3.73
N TRP A 202 4.20 -11.95 4.50
CA TRP A 202 2.86 -12.14 3.96
C TRP A 202 2.44 -11.00 3.04
N VAL A 203 2.70 -9.73 3.39
CA VAL A 203 2.44 -8.57 2.53
C VAL A 203 3.24 -8.63 1.24
N LEU A 204 4.54 -8.94 1.32
CA LEU A 204 5.39 -9.03 0.14
C LEU A 204 4.87 -10.10 -0.82
N ILE A 205 4.53 -11.29 -0.32
CA ILE A 205 4.00 -12.39 -1.14
C ILE A 205 2.63 -12.02 -1.73
N ARG A 206 1.72 -11.41 -0.97
CA ARG A 206 0.41 -10.98 -1.47
C ARG A 206 0.53 -9.87 -2.53
N THR A 207 1.43 -8.91 -2.34
CA THR A 207 1.67 -7.85 -3.33
C THR A 207 2.27 -8.46 -4.59
N ALA A 208 3.24 -9.37 -4.46
CA ALA A 208 3.83 -10.12 -5.57
C ALA A 208 2.81 -10.99 -6.33
N ALA A 209 1.75 -11.46 -5.68
CA ALA A 209 0.67 -12.19 -6.33
C ALA A 209 -0.14 -11.32 -7.31
N LEU A 210 0.00 -9.99 -7.26
CA LEU A 210 -0.62 -9.06 -8.22
C LEU A 210 0.09 -9.03 -9.59
N ARG A 211 1.25 -9.68 -9.74
CA ARG A 211 2.05 -9.71 -10.99
C ARG A 211 1.20 -9.97 -12.26
N PRO A 212 0.29 -10.95 -12.32
CA PRO A 212 -0.54 -11.15 -13.52
C PRO A 212 -1.45 -9.95 -13.82
N ALA A 213 -2.08 -9.36 -12.79
CA ALA A 213 -2.94 -8.19 -12.97
C ALA A 213 -2.14 -6.94 -13.39
N VAL A 214 -0.92 -6.78 -12.86
CA VAL A 214 0.01 -5.73 -13.32
C VAL A 214 0.43 -5.97 -14.75
N ALA A 215 0.68 -7.23 -15.15
CA ALA A 215 1.07 -7.57 -16.53
C ALA A 215 -0.04 -7.19 -17.52
N GLU A 216 -1.30 -7.48 -17.20
CA GLU A 216 -2.44 -7.06 -18.02
C GLU A 216 -2.55 -5.53 -18.10
N LEU A 217 -2.41 -4.84 -16.96
CA LEU A 217 -2.47 -3.39 -16.89
C LEU A 217 -1.39 -2.72 -17.77
N VAL A 218 -0.15 -3.20 -17.72
CA VAL A 218 0.94 -2.60 -18.50
C VAL A 218 0.75 -2.81 -20.00
N GLU A 219 0.21 -3.95 -20.43
CA GLU A 219 -0.11 -4.18 -21.84
C GLU A 219 -1.23 -3.25 -22.32
N GLU A 220 -2.27 -3.05 -21.52
CA GLU A 220 -3.39 -2.14 -21.83
C GLU A 220 -2.95 -0.67 -21.91
N LEU A 221 -1.91 -0.27 -21.17
CA LEU A 221 -1.43 1.10 -21.08
C LEU A 221 -0.19 1.42 -21.93
N ALA A 222 0.39 0.43 -22.62
CA ALA A 222 1.68 0.54 -23.30
C ALA A 222 1.75 1.70 -24.31
N GLU A 223 0.68 1.98 -25.04
CA GLU A 223 0.65 3.09 -26.01
C GLU A 223 0.49 4.47 -25.35
N ARG A 224 -0.10 4.50 -24.15
CA ARG A 224 -0.51 5.74 -23.47
C ARG A 224 0.60 6.33 -22.59
N ALA A 225 1.34 5.48 -21.90
CA ALA A 225 2.41 5.86 -20.99
C ALA A 225 3.62 4.93 -21.18
N PRO A 226 4.25 4.91 -22.37
CA PRO A 226 5.24 3.91 -22.73
C PRO A 226 6.46 3.91 -21.79
N VAL A 227 6.89 5.09 -21.34
CA VAL A 227 8.06 5.23 -20.46
C VAL A 227 7.76 4.63 -19.09
N GLU A 228 6.64 5.02 -18.47
CA GLU A 228 6.25 4.55 -17.15
C GLU A 228 5.88 3.05 -17.17
N VAL A 229 5.23 2.59 -18.24
CA VAL A 229 4.94 1.17 -18.46
C VAL A 229 6.23 0.35 -18.56
N ASP A 230 7.25 0.83 -19.27
CA ASP A 230 8.52 0.12 -19.39
C ASP A 230 9.25 0.02 -18.05
N GLU A 231 9.23 1.06 -17.21
CA GLU A 231 9.80 0.99 -15.86
C GLU A 231 9.03 0.00 -14.97
N VAL A 232 7.70 0.06 -14.93
CA VAL A 232 6.88 -0.93 -14.18
C VAL A 232 7.14 -2.34 -14.70
N ARG A 233 7.18 -2.55 -16.01
CA ARG A 233 7.45 -3.86 -16.61
C ARG A 233 8.82 -4.38 -16.19
N LYS A 234 9.84 -3.52 -16.23
CA LYS A 234 11.20 -3.85 -15.80
C LYS A 234 11.25 -4.20 -14.32
N ALA A 235 10.59 -3.42 -13.45
CA ALA A 235 10.59 -3.63 -12.01
C ALA A 235 9.83 -4.89 -11.58
N TRP A 236 8.65 -5.15 -12.16
CA TRP A 236 7.78 -6.27 -11.75
C TRP A 236 8.17 -7.63 -12.35
N PHE A 237 8.77 -7.65 -13.55
CA PHE A 237 8.95 -8.89 -14.32
C PHE A 237 10.39 -9.21 -14.69
N THR A 238 11.31 -8.26 -14.61
CA THR A 238 12.71 -8.62 -14.76
C THR A 238 13.13 -9.25 -13.45
N THR A 239 13.41 -10.56 -13.46
CA THR A 239 14.12 -11.27 -12.38
C THR A 239 15.54 -10.72 -12.34
N SER A 240 15.66 -9.46 -11.92
CA SER A 240 16.91 -8.77 -11.95
C SER A 240 17.68 -9.33 -10.79
N CYS A 241 18.87 -9.87 -11.07
CA CYS A 241 19.96 -10.00 -10.12
C CYS A 241 20.40 -8.61 -9.61
N ARG A 242 19.46 -7.73 -9.23
CA ARG A 242 19.71 -6.53 -8.44
C ARG A 242 20.06 -7.06 -7.06
N SER A 243 21.28 -7.55 -6.92
CA SER A 243 21.94 -7.70 -5.64
C SER A 243 22.17 -6.29 -5.07
N ARG A 244 21.09 -5.61 -4.69
CA ARG A 244 21.16 -4.63 -3.63
C ARG A 244 21.32 -5.50 -2.38
N PRO A 245 22.46 -5.45 -1.67
CA PRO A 245 22.56 -6.18 -0.43
C PRO A 245 21.48 -5.62 0.49
N VAL A 246 20.40 -6.38 0.67
CA VAL A 246 19.48 -6.17 1.78
C VAL A 246 20.30 -6.53 3.02
N PRO A 247 20.54 -5.61 3.95
CA PRO A 247 21.25 -5.96 5.17
C PRO A 247 20.38 -6.97 5.95
N VAL A 248 20.73 -8.24 5.82
CA VAL A 248 20.15 -9.33 6.62
C VAL A 248 20.45 -9.01 8.09
N GLY A 249 19.41 -8.64 8.84
CA GLY A 249 19.53 -8.23 10.25
C GLY A 249 19.69 -6.73 10.49
N ALA A 250 19.45 -5.87 9.51
CA ALA A 250 19.02 -4.52 9.89
C ALA A 250 17.64 -4.67 10.52
N PRO A 251 17.43 -4.34 11.82
CA PRO A 251 16.07 -4.11 12.29
C PRO A 251 15.44 -3.12 11.31
N PHE A 252 14.12 -3.21 11.08
CA PHE A 252 13.37 -2.12 10.46
C PHE A 252 14.00 -0.83 10.95
N ALA A 253 14.54 -0.01 10.03
CA ALA A 253 15.09 1.27 10.43
C ALA A 253 13.95 1.90 11.25
N PRO A 254 14.14 2.16 12.55
CA PRO A 254 13.04 2.58 13.39
C PRO A 254 12.40 3.72 12.64
N ILE A 255 11.11 3.58 12.32
CA ILE A 255 10.35 4.63 11.69
C ILE A 255 10.54 5.78 12.66
N THR A 256 11.43 6.72 12.31
CA THR A 256 11.68 7.85 13.18
C THR A 256 10.35 8.55 13.20
N SER A 257 9.65 8.46 14.33
CA SER A 257 8.41 9.16 14.55
C SER A 257 8.67 10.60 14.14
N VAL A 258 8.12 10.97 12.99
CA VAL A 258 8.22 12.33 12.48
C VAL A 258 7.35 13.11 13.43
N ARG A 259 7.98 13.70 14.44
CA ARG A 259 7.32 14.64 15.34
C ARG A 259 6.85 15.78 14.45
N LEU A 260 5.57 15.79 14.09
CA LEU A 260 4.95 16.91 13.41
C LEU A 260 5.11 18.11 14.35
N GLY A 261 6.04 18.99 14.01
CA GLY A 261 6.39 20.15 14.81
C GLY A 261 5.24 21.15 14.79
N GLY A 262 4.25 20.95 15.66
CA GLY A 262 3.25 21.96 16.01
C GLY A 262 3.91 23.11 16.76
N GLY A 263 4.59 23.99 16.02
CA GLY A 263 5.10 25.26 16.52
C GLY A 263 3.95 26.22 16.80
N VAL A 264 3.25 26.01 17.91
CA VAL A 264 2.32 27.01 18.44
C VAL A 264 3.15 28.05 19.18
N ASP A 265 3.42 29.16 18.50
CA ASP A 265 4.06 30.35 19.06
C ASP A 265 3.08 31.03 20.03
N ARG A 266 3.02 30.57 21.29
CA ARG A 266 2.33 31.26 22.38
C ARG A 266 3.31 32.16 23.12
N GLY A 267 3.45 33.37 22.61
CA GLY A 267 3.97 34.49 23.39
C GLY A 267 3.04 34.81 24.57
N GLY A 268 3.50 34.54 25.79
CA GLY A 268 2.76 34.86 27.01
C GLY A 268 3.65 34.79 28.26
N GLN A 269 4.33 35.88 28.58
CA GLN A 269 5.08 36.06 29.82
C GLN A 269 4.14 36.02 31.04
N ALA A 270 4.43 35.17 32.04
CA ALA A 270 4.22 35.50 33.45
C ALA A 270 5.10 34.63 34.36
N ARG A 271 5.83 35.30 35.25
CA ARG A 271 6.73 34.74 36.25
C ARG A 271 5.92 34.15 37.41
N HIS A 272 6.33 33.01 37.98
CA HIS A 272 6.40 32.83 39.43
C HIS A 272 7.31 31.65 39.84
N ARG A 273 8.07 31.86 40.92
CA ARG A 273 9.08 30.98 41.53
C ARG A 273 8.43 29.90 42.40
N GLY A 274 9.02 28.69 42.46
CA GLY A 274 8.73 27.75 43.55
C GLY A 274 9.26 26.30 43.42
N ARG A 275 10.53 26.10 43.79
CA ARG A 275 11.12 24.95 44.53
C ARG A 275 10.80 23.46 44.16
N SER A 276 11.87 22.79 43.72
CA SER A 276 12.45 21.50 44.18
C SER A 276 11.64 20.19 44.16
N GLY A 277 12.12 19.24 43.34
CA GLY A 277 11.82 17.81 43.41
C GLY A 277 12.50 17.03 42.27
N THR A 278 13.80 16.77 42.40
CA THR A 278 14.60 15.99 41.44
C THR A 278 14.48 14.49 41.68
N THR A 279 13.97 13.76 40.70
CA THR A 279 14.30 12.34 40.45
C THR A 279 14.54 12.19 38.95
N ALA A 280 15.81 12.11 38.57
CA ALA A 280 16.25 11.94 37.19
C ALA A 280 16.32 10.45 36.86
N LEU A 281 15.56 10.03 35.84
CA LEU A 281 15.74 8.75 35.15
C LEU A 281 16.72 8.93 33.99
N PRO A 282 17.46 7.87 33.60
CA PRO A 282 18.55 7.99 32.64
C PRO A 282 18.03 8.18 31.21
N ARG A 283 18.32 9.36 30.64
CA ARG A 283 18.21 9.62 29.19
C ARG A 283 19.26 8.80 28.45
N LYS A 284 18.83 7.81 27.67
CA LYS A 284 19.68 7.14 26.67
C LYS A 284 19.25 7.60 25.28
N TRP A 285 20.20 8.27 24.61
CA TRP A 285 20.42 8.40 23.16
C TRP A 285 19.23 8.68 22.24
N ILE A 286 19.03 9.96 21.93
CA ILE A 286 18.47 10.42 20.65
C ILE A 286 19.62 11.09 19.90
N ARG A 287 20.08 10.52 18.78
CA ARG A 287 20.92 11.26 17.82
C ARG A 287 19.98 12.17 17.03
N ARG A 288 20.15 13.48 17.18
CA ARG A 288 19.65 14.45 16.19
C ARG A 288 20.31 14.14 14.85
N VAL A 289 19.50 13.85 13.84
CA VAL A 289 19.91 14.00 12.45
C VAL A 289 19.31 15.32 11.98
N ASP A 290 20.16 16.32 11.75
CA ASP A 290 19.73 17.55 11.11
C ASP A 290 19.44 17.22 9.64
N VAL A 291 18.15 17.23 9.26
CA VAL A 291 17.74 17.14 7.86
C VAL A 291 17.92 18.54 7.24
N PRO A 292 18.74 18.71 6.19
CA PRO A 292 18.83 19.98 5.51
C PRO A 292 17.51 20.27 4.82
N MET A 293 16.90 21.42 5.11
CA MET A 293 15.82 21.97 4.30
C MET A 293 16.33 22.15 2.86
N ALA A 294 15.86 21.30 1.95
CA ALA A 294 16.10 21.46 0.54
C ALA A 294 15.32 22.69 0.04
N ALA A 295 16.07 23.66 -0.47
CA ALA A 295 15.56 24.87 -1.07
C ALA A 295 14.81 24.58 -2.38
N SER A 296 13.62 25.17 -2.50
CA SER A 296 13.07 25.79 -3.72
C SER A 296 13.46 25.15 -5.06
N CYS A 297 12.62 24.25 -5.57
CA CYS A 297 12.61 23.88 -6.98
C CYS A 297 12.28 25.12 -7.85
N ARG A 298 13.24 25.56 -8.67
CA ARG A 298 12.97 26.41 -9.84
C ARG A 298 12.51 25.52 -11.01
N PRO A 299 11.69 26.05 -11.94
CA PRO A 299 11.24 25.31 -13.12
C PRO A 299 12.40 25.09 -14.10
N TYR A 300 12.46 23.90 -14.72
CA TYR A 300 13.30 23.64 -15.90
C TYR A 300 12.50 23.96 -17.19
N PRO A 301 13.20 24.38 -18.27
CA PRO A 301 12.61 24.88 -19.52
C PRO A 301 11.97 23.80 -20.39
#